data_AF-A0AAD6JLJ6-F1
#
_entry.id   AF-A0AAD6JLJ6-F1
#
_cell.length_a   1.000
_cell.length_b   1.000
_cell.length_c   1.000
_cell.angle_alpha   90.00
_cell.angle_beta   90.00
_cell.angle_gamma   90.00
#
_symmetry.space_group_name_H-M   'P 1'
#
loop_
_entity.id
_entity.type
_entity.pdbx_description
1 polymer ?
#
loop_
_entity_poly.entity_id
_entity_poly.type
_entity_poly.pdbx_seq_one_letter_code
_entity_poly.pdbx_strand_id
1 'polypeptide(L)'
;MDGAGDTYRVSSARLSTSSNIWRNSMHDVFSRSSCDEDDEEALKWAAVEKLPTYLRLTRGILAEEGGKAREIDIMNLGLIEKRNLLERLVKIAEEDNERFLLKLKERIDRVELEMPTIEVKFEHLNVEAAAYVGGRALPTIFNFPANMLEGFLSSLHLLPSRKKPFPILRDVSGIIKPRRMTLLLGPPSSGKTTLLLALAGKLGKDLKCSGSVTYNGHGMEEFVPQRTSAYISQFDLHLGEMTVRETLSFSARCQGVGPRCEMLAELSRREKEANIKPDPDIDIYMKAAALEGQETSVTTYYILKITGLDICADTMVGNQMIRGISGGQKKASHYR
;
A
#
# COMPACT_ATOMS: atom_id res chain seq x y z
N MET A 1 -63.04 31.08 -62.49
CA MET A 1 -62.97 29.63 -62.69
C MET A 1 -63.36 28.99 -61.38
N ASP A 2 -64.64 28.62 -61.33
CA ASP A 2 -65.28 27.49 -60.65
C ASP A 2 -64.87 27.20 -59.19
N GLY A 3 -65.77 27.13 -58.21
CA GLY A 3 -67.22 27.10 -58.21
C GLY A 3 -67.69 26.70 -56.80
N ALA A 4 -68.94 27.05 -56.52
CA ALA A 4 -69.85 26.65 -55.44
C ALA A 4 -69.55 25.29 -54.74
N GLY A 5 -69.96 25.02 -53.50
CA GLY A 5 -71.00 25.60 -52.64
C GLY A 5 -70.93 24.90 -51.27
N ASP A 6 -71.16 25.60 -50.17
CA ASP A 6 -72.46 25.82 -49.50
C ASP A 6 -72.94 24.64 -48.62
N THR A 7 -72.92 24.91 -47.30
CA THR A 7 -73.92 24.53 -46.28
C THR A 7 -74.07 23.04 -45.94
N TYR A 8 -74.20 22.59 -44.67
CA TYR A 8 -75.30 22.80 -43.72
C TYR A 8 -74.80 22.44 -42.30
N ARG A 9 -74.92 23.34 -41.32
CA ARG A 9 -75.99 23.43 -40.28
C ARG A 9 -76.05 22.29 -39.23
N VAL A 10 -75.93 22.74 -37.96
CA VAL A 10 -76.84 22.47 -36.81
C VAL A 10 -76.66 21.09 -36.14
N SER A 11 -76.76 20.88 -34.83
CA SER A 11 -76.79 21.68 -33.60
C SER A 11 -76.67 20.66 -32.45
N SER A 12 -76.20 21.14 -31.29
CA SER A 12 -76.63 20.73 -29.94
C SER A 12 -76.82 19.25 -29.60
N ALA A 13 -76.09 18.78 -28.58
CA ALA A 13 -76.71 18.02 -27.50
C ALA A 13 -75.96 18.26 -26.19
N ARG A 14 -76.62 18.92 -25.26
CA ARG A 14 -76.32 18.84 -23.83
C ARG A 14 -76.73 17.45 -23.36
N LEU A 15 -75.94 16.82 -22.50
CA LEU A 15 -76.48 15.94 -21.47
C LEU A 15 -75.65 16.13 -20.20
N SER A 16 -76.32 16.82 -19.28
CA SER A 16 -76.11 16.77 -17.85
C SER A 16 -76.05 15.33 -17.34
N THR A 17 -75.38 15.11 -16.21
CA THR A 17 -76.04 14.86 -14.90
C THR A 17 -75.09 14.09 -13.98
N SER A 18 -74.61 14.80 -12.96
CA SER A 18 -74.33 14.37 -11.59
C SER A 18 -73.80 12.96 -11.28
N SER A 19 -72.71 12.90 -10.52
CA SER A 19 -72.79 12.46 -9.12
C SER A 19 -71.53 12.88 -8.34
N ASN A 20 -71.77 13.53 -7.21
CA ASN A 20 -70.79 13.82 -6.17
C ASN A 20 -70.33 12.53 -5.48
N ILE A 21 -69.18 12.59 -4.82
CA ILE A 21 -68.79 11.97 -3.52
C ILE A 21 -67.26 11.79 -3.58
N TRP A 22 -66.48 12.80 -3.18
CA TRP A 22 -65.91 13.02 -1.84
C TRP A 22 -64.68 12.16 -1.51
N ARG A 23 -63.60 12.89 -1.17
CA ARG A 23 -62.45 12.53 -0.33
C ARG A 23 -61.40 11.59 -0.93
N ASN A 24 -60.24 12.17 -1.26
CA ASN A 24 -59.00 11.89 -0.53
C ASN A 24 -57.99 13.02 -0.75
N SER A 25 -58.10 14.07 0.09
CA SER A 25 -56.99 14.98 0.38
C SER A 25 -56.12 14.32 1.44
N MET A 26 -55.31 13.33 1.06
CA MET A 26 -54.23 12.79 1.90
C MET A 26 -53.34 11.85 1.09
N HIS A 27 -52.49 12.39 0.23
CA HIS A 27 -51.23 11.76 -0.22
C HIS A 27 -50.59 12.67 -1.27
N ASP A 28 -49.74 13.59 -0.84
CA ASP A 28 -48.56 14.04 -1.63
C ASP A 28 -47.68 15.00 -0.80
N VAL A 29 -47.33 14.56 0.41
CA VAL A 29 -46.30 15.21 1.25
C VAL A 29 -45.34 14.13 1.74
N PHE A 30 -44.66 13.46 0.83
CA PHE A 30 -43.52 12.59 1.15
C PHE A 30 -42.44 12.75 0.09
N SER A 31 -41.76 13.90 0.14
CA SER A 31 -40.39 14.06 -0.37
C SER A 31 -39.43 14.23 0.82
N ARG A 32 -39.47 13.28 1.77
CA ARG A 32 -38.59 13.22 2.96
C ARG A 32 -37.63 12.04 2.87
N SER A 33 -36.66 12.05 1.95
CA SER A 33 -35.73 10.90 1.88
C SER A 33 -34.30 11.23 1.42
N SER A 34 -33.86 12.49 1.45
CA SER A 34 -32.45 12.82 1.22
C SER A 34 -31.93 13.89 2.17
N CYS A 35 -32.71 14.95 2.46
CA CYS A 35 -32.29 15.96 3.43
C CYS A 35 -32.20 15.42 4.87
N ASP A 36 -33.16 14.59 5.30
CA ASP A 36 -33.17 14.06 6.68
C ASP A 36 -31.98 13.12 6.93
N GLU A 37 -31.50 12.39 5.91
CA GLU A 37 -30.35 11.47 6.03
C GLU A 37 -29.02 12.25 6.12
N ASP A 38 -28.84 13.29 5.30
CA ASP A 38 -27.67 14.17 5.34
C ASP A 38 -27.56 14.93 6.68
N ASP A 39 -28.70 15.36 7.24
CA ASP A 39 -28.75 16.04 8.54
C ASP A 39 -28.39 15.09 9.69
N GLU A 40 -28.86 13.83 9.66
CA GLU A 40 -28.47 12.81 10.63
C GLU A 40 -26.97 12.46 10.55
N GLU A 41 -26.42 12.37 9.34
CA GLU A 41 -24.99 12.20 9.16
C GLU A 41 -24.21 13.38 9.72
N ALA A 42 -24.61 14.61 9.41
CA ALA A 42 -23.95 15.82 9.88
C ALA A 42 -23.93 15.89 11.42
N LEU A 43 -25.01 15.49 12.08
CA LEU A 43 -25.08 15.39 13.54
C LEU A 43 -24.11 14.34 14.10
N LYS A 44 -24.01 13.16 13.47
CA LYS A 44 -23.04 12.12 13.85
C LYS A 44 -21.60 12.59 13.68
N TRP A 45 -21.31 13.29 12.58
CA TRP A 45 -19.99 13.89 12.34
C TRP A 45 -19.64 14.95 13.39
N ALA A 46 -20.58 15.84 13.71
CA ALA A 46 -20.40 16.85 14.76
C ALA A 46 -20.15 16.23 16.14
N ALA A 47 -20.75 15.06 16.42
CA ALA A 47 -20.48 14.30 17.64
C ALA A 47 -19.05 13.76 17.65
N VAL A 48 -18.58 13.18 16.55
CA VAL A 48 -17.19 12.67 16.42
C VAL A 48 -16.18 13.81 16.54
N GLU A 49 -16.44 14.98 15.98
CA GLU A 49 -15.50 16.11 16.01
C GLU A 49 -15.27 16.69 17.41
N LYS A 50 -16.27 16.59 18.28
CA LYS A 50 -16.22 16.98 19.70
C LYS A 50 -15.42 16.02 20.55
N LEU A 51 -15.11 14.82 20.05
CA LEU A 51 -14.32 13.85 20.80
C LEU A 51 -12.85 14.28 20.95
N PRO A 52 -12.15 13.83 22.00
CA PRO A 52 -10.70 13.94 22.14
C PRO A 52 -9.96 13.37 20.91
N THR A 53 -8.75 13.87 20.64
CA THR A 53 -7.93 13.49 19.48
C THR A 53 -7.78 11.98 19.31
N TYR A 54 -7.55 11.25 20.41
CA TYR A 54 -7.43 9.79 20.37
C TYR A 54 -8.73 9.11 19.89
N LEU A 55 -9.87 9.47 20.48
CA LEU A 55 -11.17 8.88 20.12
C LEU A 55 -11.62 9.25 18.70
N ARG A 56 -11.21 10.41 18.19
CA ARG A 56 -11.43 10.78 16.78
C ARG A 56 -10.71 9.86 15.81
N LEU A 57 -9.55 9.33 16.18
CA LEU A 57 -8.75 8.44 15.34
C LEU A 57 -9.29 7.01 15.38
N THR A 58 -9.90 6.59 16.50
CA THR A 58 -10.47 5.25 16.63
C THR A 58 -11.91 5.15 16.15
N ARG A 59 -12.64 6.27 16.03
CA ARG A 59 -14.04 6.27 15.58
C ARG A 59 -14.18 6.75 14.14
N GLY A 60 -15.10 6.11 13.42
CA GLY A 60 -15.45 6.45 12.05
C GLY A 60 -16.94 6.28 11.79
N ILE A 61 -17.39 6.76 10.64
CA ILE A 61 -18.78 6.64 10.20
C ILE A 61 -18.80 5.74 8.97
N LEU A 62 -19.43 4.57 9.10
CA LEU A 62 -19.52 3.58 8.03
C LEU A 62 -20.88 3.72 7.34
N ALA A 63 -20.87 3.92 6.03
CA ALA A 63 -22.08 3.90 5.22
C ALA A 63 -22.46 2.46 4.86
N GLU A 64 -23.61 1.96 5.35
CA GLU A 64 -24.15 0.66 4.94
C GLU A 64 -24.91 0.77 3.59
N GLU A 65 -25.07 -0.36 2.89
CA GLU A 65 -25.77 -0.44 1.59
C GLU A 65 -27.24 0.02 1.61
N GLY A 66 -27.79 0.27 2.81
CA GLY A 66 -29.14 0.79 3.03
C GLY A 66 -29.23 2.29 3.35
N GLY A 67 -28.18 3.08 3.11
CA GLY A 67 -28.17 4.55 3.33
C GLY A 67 -28.01 4.99 4.79
N LYS A 68 -28.00 4.04 5.74
CA LYS A 68 -27.82 4.35 7.16
C LYS A 68 -26.33 4.40 7.51
N ALA A 69 -25.86 5.59 7.85
CA ALA A 69 -24.54 5.81 8.42
C ALA A 69 -24.49 5.39 9.90
N ARG A 70 -23.60 4.44 10.24
CA ARG A 70 -23.40 3.96 11.61
C ARG A 70 -22.05 4.43 12.16
N GLU A 71 -22.05 4.96 13.38
CA GLU A 71 -20.80 5.21 14.12
C GLU A 71 -20.20 3.87 14.56
N ILE A 72 -18.95 3.66 14.19
CA ILE A 72 -18.22 2.42 14.44
C ILE A 72 -16.89 2.70 15.14
N ASP A 73 -16.50 1.78 16.02
CA ASP A 73 -15.16 1.72 16.57
C ASP A 73 -14.28 0.87 15.65
N ILE A 74 -13.27 1.52 15.08
CA ILE A 74 -12.40 0.95 14.06
C ILE A 74 -11.53 -0.16 14.67
N MET A 75 -11.26 -0.13 15.97
CA MET A 75 -10.54 -1.21 16.66
C MET A 75 -11.29 -2.53 16.61
N ASN A 76 -12.63 -2.47 16.60
CA ASN A 76 -13.53 -3.62 16.67
C ASN A 76 -14.12 -4.01 15.30
N LEU A 77 -13.57 -3.51 14.19
CA LEU A 77 -14.06 -3.84 12.84
C LEU A 77 -13.94 -5.34 12.56
N GLY A 78 -15.07 -5.97 12.21
CA GLY A 78 -15.11 -7.38 11.84
C GLY A 78 -14.44 -7.67 10.48
N LEU A 79 -14.08 -8.93 10.23
CA LEU A 79 -13.47 -9.33 8.94
C LEU A 79 -14.38 -9.05 7.74
N ILE A 80 -15.69 -9.24 7.91
CA ILE A 80 -16.70 -9.00 6.88
C ILE A 80 -16.81 -7.51 6.57
N GLU A 81 -16.85 -6.66 7.60
CA GLU A 81 -16.92 -5.21 7.44
C GLU A 81 -15.68 -4.66 6.74
N LYS A 82 -14.48 -5.16 7.08
CA LYS A 82 -13.23 -4.80 6.41
C LYS A 82 -13.26 -5.18 4.93
N ARG A 83 -13.80 -6.36 4.61
CA ARG A 83 -13.95 -6.82 3.24
C ARG A 83 -14.94 -5.96 2.46
N ASN A 84 -16.11 -5.67 3.03
CA ASN A 84 -17.13 -4.83 2.40
C ASN A 84 -16.61 -3.41 2.18
N LEU A 85 -15.88 -2.83 3.14
CA LEU A 85 -15.20 -1.54 2.99
C LEU A 85 -14.26 -1.55 1.78
N LEU A 86 -13.43 -2.58 1.66
CA LEU A 86 -12.51 -2.71 0.54
C LEU A 86 -13.20 -3.02 -0.79
N GLU A 87 -14.32 -3.74 -0.79
CA GLU A 87 -15.12 -3.98 -1.99
C GLU A 87 -15.77 -2.69 -2.50
N ARG A 88 -16.17 -1.77 -1.61
CA ARG A 88 -16.67 -0.43 -1.99
C ARG A 88 -15.55 0.49 -2.48
N LEU A 89 -14.36 0.41 -1.88
CA LEU A 89 -13.23 1.27 -2.24
C LEU A 89 -12.52 0.81 -3.53
N VAL A 90 -12.32 -0.49 -3.69
CA VAL A 90 -11.60 -1.10 -4.82
C VAL A 90 -12.36 -2.34 -5.23
N LYS A 91 -13.29 -2.23 -6.19
CA LYS A 91 -14.03 -3.38 -6.68
C LYS A 91 -13.18 -4.17 -7.67
N ILE A 92 -12.64 -3.48 -8.67
CA ILE A 92 -11.71 -4.02 -9.67
C ILE A 92 -10.32 -3.45 -9.40
N ALA A 93 -9.36 -4.31 -9.08
CA ALA A 93 -8.01 -3.90 -8.69
C ALA A 93 -7.26 -3.11 -9.78
N GLU A 94 -7.52 -3.39 -11.05
CA GLU A 94 -6.81 -2.74 -12.17
C GLU A 94 -7.36 -1.34 -12.50
N GLU A 95 -8.67 -1.13 -12.37
CA GLU A 95 -9.34 0.12 -12.74
C GLU A 95 -9.54 1.06 -11.54
N ASP A 96 -10.04 0.54 -10.42
CA ASP A 96 -10.44 1.37 -9.27
C ASP A 96 -9.26 1.78 -8.39
N ASN A 97 -8.13 1.05 -8.47
CA ASN A 97 -6.99 1.32 -7.60
C ASN A 97 -6.36 2.69 -7.87
N GLU A 98 -6.29 3.13 -9.13
CA GLU A 98 -5.81 4.47 -9.45
C GLU A 98 -6.72 5.54 -8.82
N ARG A 99 -8.04 5.40 -9.00
CA ARG A 99 -9.02 6.32 -8.42
C ARG A 99 -8.96 6.35 -6.90
N PHE A 100 -8.81 5.20 -6.27
CA PHE A 100 -8.63 5.08 -4.81
C PHE A 100 -7.36 5.79 -4.33
N LEU A 101 -6.23 5.57 -4.98
CA LEU A 101 -4.96 6.23 -4.64
C LEU A 101 -5.01 7.75 -4.89
N LEU A 102 -5.71 8.19 -5.95
CA LEU A 102 -5.94 9.61 -6.22
C LEU A 102 -6.80 10.26 -5.13
N LYS A 103 -7.87 9.61 -4.66
CA LYS A 103 -8.69 10.10 -3.53
C LYS A 103 -7.86 10.23 -2.24
N LEU A 104 -7.01 9.25 -1.95
CA LEU A 104 -6.10 9.30 -0.79
C LEU A 104 -5.14 10.49 -0.92
N LYS A 105 -4.53 10.65 -2.09
CA LYS A 105 -3.63 11.78 -2.39
C LYS A 105 -4.34 13.11 -2.27
N GLU A 106 -5.53 13.25 -2.85
CA GLU A 106 -6.33 14.47 -2.80
C GLU A 106 -6.66 14.87 -1.37
N ARG A 107 -7.03 13.91 -0.51
CA ARG A 107 -7.30 14.18 0.91
C ARG A 107 -6.07 14.74 1.64
N ILE A 108 -4.88 14.21 1.37
CA ILE A 108 -3.62 14.69 1.96
C ILE A 108 -3.25 16.07 1.39
N ASP A 109 -3.40 16.26 0.08
CA ASP A 109 -3.05 17.51 -0.61
C ASP A 109 -3.98 18.67 -0.20
N ARG A 110 -5.27 18.40 0.10
CA ARG A 110 -6.24 19.41 0.59
C ARG A 110 -5.81 20.13 1.86
N VAL A 111 -5.01 19.48 2.70
CA VAL A 111 -4.50 20.04 3.96
C VAL A 111 -3.02 20.44 3.87
N GLU A 112 -2.47 20.45 2.65
CA GLU A 112 -1.08 20.79 2.34
C GLU A 112 -0.09 20.02 3.23
N LEU A 113 -0.38 18.74 3.48
CA LEU A 113 0.48 17.89 4.30
C LEU A 113 1.60 17.31 3.44
N GLU A 114 2.84 17.75 3.71
CA GLU A 114 4.00 17.24 3.01
C GLU A 114 4.36 15.81 3.47
N MET A 115 4.22 14.85 2.55
CA MET A 115 4.66 13.48 2.80
C MET A 115 6.19 13.40 2.76
N PRO A 116 6.83 12.68 3.71
CA PRO A 116 8.28 12.51 3.70
C PRO A 116 8.73 11.83 2.42
N THR A 117 9.71 12.41 1.75
CA THR A 117 10.31 11.84 0.52
C THR A 117 11.74 11.43 0.78
N ILE A 118 12.22 10.44 0.04
CA ILE A 118 13.58 9.91 0.17
C ILE A 118 14.28 10.06 -1.18
N GLU A 119 15.34 10.85 -1.18
CA GLU A 119 16.34 10.91 -2.24
C GLU A 119 17.58 10.12 -1.81
N VAL A 120 18.06 9.23 -2.68
CA VAL A 120 19.28 8.46 -2.45
C VAL A 120 20.36 8.95 -3.39
N LYS A 121 21.44 9.50 -2.85
CA LYS A 121 22.60 9.98 -3.60
C LYS A 121 23.81 9.12 -3.28
N PHE A 122 24.50 8.66 -4.31
CA PHE A 122 25.73 7.89 -4.17
C PHE A 122 26.83 8.55 -5.01
N GLU A 123 28.01 8.69 -4.41
CA GLU A 123 29.17 9.36 -5.02
C GLU A 123 30.41 8.50 -4.86
N HIS A 124 31.13 8.35 -5.97
CA HIS A 124 32.41 7.64 -6.05
C HIS A 124 32.36 6.23 -5.43
N LEU A 125 31.24 5.52 -5.64
CA LEU A 125 31.00 4.22 -5.02
C LEU A 125 31.88 3.15 -5.67
N ASN A 126 32.74 2.55 -4.85
CA ASN A 126 33.61 1.44 -5.22
C ASN A 126 33.33 0.25 -4.30
N VAL A 127 33.15 -0.93 -4.91
CA VAL A 127 32.94 -2.17 -4.15
C VAL A 127 33.95 -3.20 -4.62
N GLU A 128 34.72 -3.74 -3.68
CA GLU A 128 35.77 -4.72 -3.93
C GLU A 128 35.49 -6.02 -3.17
N ALA A 129 35.71 -7.15 -3.82
CA ALA A 129 35.71 -8.46 -3.20
C ALA A 129 37.14 -8.96 -2.98
N ALA A 130 37.43 -9.51 -1.81
CA ALA A 130 38.68 -10.21 -1.57
C ALA A 130 38.59 -11.64 -2.14
N ALA A 131 39.13 -11.87 -3.33
CA ALA A 131 39.09 -13.18 -3.99
C ALA A 131 40.49 -13.82 -4.07
N TYR A 132 40.54 -15.15 -3.99
CA TYR A 132 41.74 -15.92 -4.34
C TYR A 132 41.87 -15.98 -5.86
N VAL A 133 43.01 -15.55 -6.40
CA VAL A 133 43.25 -15.48 -7.86
C VAL A 133 43.81 -16.80 -8.38
N GLY A 134 43.32 -17.27 -9.53
CA GLY A 134 43.82 -18.46 -10.26
C GLY A 134 42.96 -19.72 -10.08
N GLY A 135 43.53 -20.91 -10.31
CA GLY A 135 42.85 -22.22 -10.25
C GLY A 135 42.26 -22.64 -8.89
N ARG A 136 42.28 -21.74 -7.89
CA ARG A 136 41.67 -21.89 -6.57
C ARG A 136 40.46 -20.98 -6.32
N ALA A 137 40.01 -20.24 -7.35
CA ALA A 137 38.82 -19.39 -7.26
C ALA A 137 37.51 -20.19 -7.05
N LEU A 138 37.52 -21.48 -7.40
CA LEU A 138 36.44 -22.43 -7.12
C LEU A 138 36.85 -23.32 -5.94
N PRO A 139 36.01 -23.48 -4.90
CA PRO A 139 36.28 -24.40 -3.80
C PRO A 139 36.18 -25.84 -4.30
N THR A 140 37.30 -26.39 -4.77
CA THR A 140 37.45 -27.83 -5.00
C THR A 140 37.60 -28.53 -3.64
N ILE A 141 37.12 -29.76 -3.51
CA ILE A 141 37.14 -30.57 -2.26
C ILE A 141 38.54 -30.59 -1.61
N PHE A 142 39.61 -30.59 -2.41
CA PHE A 142 40.99 -30.55 -1.91
C PHE A 142 41.51 -29.15 -1.55
N ASN A 143 40.93 -28.08 -2.11
CA ASN A 143 41.34 -26.70 -1.86
C ASN A 143 40.69 -26.13 -0.58
N PHE A 144 39.56 -26.68 -0.12
CA PHE A 144 38.86 -26.24 1.09
C PHE A 144 39.69 -26.41 2.38
N PRO A 145 40.26 -27.59 2.71
CA PRO A 145 41.04 -27.75 3.94
C PRO A 145 42.34 -26.91 3.90
N ALA A 146 42.96 -26.78 2.72
CA ALA A 146 44.15 -25.95 2.53
C ALA A 146 43.84 -24.46 2.76
N ASN A 147 42.73 -23.95 2.21
CA ASN A 147 42.30 -22.56 2.40
C ASN A 147 41.88 -22.27 3.85
N MET A 148 41.32 -23.25 4.57
CA MET A 148 40.95 -23.12 5.99
C MET A 148 42.19 -23.07 6.89
N LEU A 149 43.18 -23.93 6.63
CA LEU A 149 44.46 -23.94 7.35
C LEU A 149 45.25 -22.65 7.08
N GLU A 150 45.28 -22.17 5.84
CA GLU A 150 45.91 -20.89 5.48
C GLU A 150 45.16 -19.70 6.11
N GLY A 151 43.83 -19.76 6.22
CA GLY A 151 43.02 -18.79 6.97
C GLY A 151 43.36 -18.76 8.47
N PHE A 152 43.57 -19.93 9.08
CA PHE A 152 44.00 -20.05 10.47
C PHE A 152 45.44 -19.54 10.68
N LEU A 153 46.37 -19.92 9.79
CA LEU A 153 47.78 -19.50 9.84
C LEU A 153 47.96 -18.00 9.53
N SER A 154 47.12 -17.42 8.67
CA SER A 154 47.10 -15.97 8.42
C SER A 154 46.48 -15.20 9.58
N SER A 155 45.47 -15.75 10.26
CA SER A 155 44.97 -15.21 11.55
C SER A 155 46.09 -15.20 12.61
N LEU A 156 46.95 -16.22 12.60
CA LEU A 156 48.14 -16.32 13.46
C LEU A 156 49.34 -15.48 12.98
N HIS A 157 49.20 -14.63 11.94
CA HIS A 157 50.27 -13.81 11.33
C HIS A 157 51.48 -14.60 10.76
N LEU A 158 51.37 -15.91 10.57
CA LEU A 158 52.48 -16.75 10.09
C LEU A 158 52.62 -16.76 8.56
N LEU A 159 51.56 -16.43 7.82
CA LEU A 159 51.56 -16.39 6.36
C LEU A 159 50.81 -15.17 5.82
N PRO A 160 51.35 -14.48 4.78
CA PRO A 160 50.65 -13.37 4.14
C PRO A 160 49.43 -13.89 3.37
N SER A 161 48.26 -13.27 3.61
CA SER A 161 47.02 -13.56 2.87
C SER A 161 47.21 -13.34 1.38
N ARG A 162 46.96 -14.38 0.57
CA ARG A 162 47.04 -14.32 -0.90
C ARG A 162 45.79 -13.78 -1.59
N LYS A 163 44.82 -13.25 -0.84
CA LYS A 163 43.59 -12.65 -1.40
C LYS A 163 43.94 -11.33 -2.09
N LYS A 164 43.53 -11.17 -3.35
CA LYS A 164 43.66 -9.90 -4.07
C LYS A 164 42.30 -9.19 -4.14
N PRO A 165 42.27 -7.86 -4.06
CA PRO A 165 41.03 -7.10 -4.28
C PRO A 165 40.61 -7.22 -5.74
N PHE A 166 39.39 -7.69 -5.97
CA PHE A 166 38.74 -7.72 -7.26
C PHE A 166 37.63 -6.65 -7.26
N PRO A 167 37.79 -5.55 -8.01
CA PRO A 167 36.79 -4.48 -8.03
C PRO A 167 35.56 -4.92 -8.82
N ILE A 168 34.40 -4.95 -8.15
CA ILE A 168 33.08 -5.23 -8.72
C ILE A 168 32.45 -3.95 -9.27
N LEU A 169 32.47 -2.87 -8.46
CA LEU A 169 31.99 -1.55 -8.86
C LEU A 169 33.15 -0.57 -8.86
N ARG A 170 33.21 0.29 -9.88
CA ARG A 170 34.28 1.27 -10.08
C ARG A 170 33.66 2.65 -10.28
N ASP A 171 33.92 3.53 -9.33
CA ASP A 171 33.63 4.95 -9.36
C ASP A 171 32.20 5.30 -9.83
N VAL A 172 31.21 4.64 -9.23
CA VAL A 172 29.80 4.80 -9.64
C VAL A 172 29.17 5.95 -8.86
N SER A 173 28.59 6.92 -9.58
CA SER A 173 27.91 8.08 -9.00
C SER A 173 26.52 8.29 -9.61
N GLY A 174 25.57 8.78 -8.83
CA GLY A 174 24.20 8.99 -9.29
C GLY A 174 23.21 9.37 -8.18
N ILE A 175 22.00 9.73 -8.61
CA ILE A 175 20.91 10.17 -7.72
C ILE A 175 19.63 9.44 -8.11
N ILE A 176 18.98 8.82 -7.13
CA ILE A 176 17.65 8.24 -7.25
C ILE A 176 16.66 9.22 -6.62
N LYS A 177 15.87 9.87 -7.48
CA LYS A 177 14.87 10.85 -7.04
C LYS A 177 13.59 10.16 -6.56
N PRO A 178 12.91 10.73 -5.54
CA PRO A 178 11.61 10.22 -5.10
C PRO A 178 10.56 10.32 -6.20
N ARG A 179 9.48 9.53 -6.08
CA ARG A 179 8.32 9.50 -6.99
C ARG A 179 8.66 9.12 -8.45
N ARG A 180 9.75 8.39 -8.67
CA ARG A 180 10.16 7.89 -10.00
C ARG A 180 10.55 6.43 -9.96
N MET A 181 10.26 5.72 -11.04
CA MET A 181 10.79 4.38 -11.27
C MET A 181 12.14 4.50 -11.99
N THR A 182 13.20 3.95 -11.38
CA THR A 182 14.54 3.93 -11.97
C THR A 182 14.85 2.52 -12.46
N LEU A 183 15.10 2.37 -13.76
CA LEU A 183 15.42 1.08 -14.38
C LEU A 183 16.94 0.93 -14.50
N LEU A 184 17.51 -0.09 -13.83
CA LEU A 184 18.93 -0.43 -13.90
C LEU A 184 19.15 -1.60 -14.88
N LEU A 185 19.74 -1.32 -16.03
CA LEU A 185 20.07 -2.31 -17.06
C LEU A 185 21.58 -2.56 -17.13
N GLY A 186 21.95 -3.80 -17.42
CA GLY A 186 23.34 -4.17 -17.63
C GLY A 186 23.50 -5.68 -17.91
N PRO A 187 24.61 -6.11 -18.52
CA PRO A 187 24.85 -7.52 -18.83
C PRO A 187 24.94 -8.38 -17.55
N PRO A 188 24.76 -9.71 -17.62
CA PRO A 188 25.01 -10.57 -16.46
C PRO A 188 26.42 -10.32 -15.89
N SER A 189 26.54 -10.39 -14.57
CA SER A 189 27.79 -10.08 -13.83
C SER A 189 28.28 -8.62 -13.87
N SER A 190 27.46 -7.67 -14.31
CA SER A 190 27.81 -6.23 -14.29
C SER A 190 27.73 -5.55 -12.91
N GLY A 191 27.53 -6.30 -11.83
CA GLY A 191 27.45 -5.73 -10.48
C GLY A 191 26.12 -5.05 -10.09
N LYS A 192 25.03 -5.22 -10.86
CA LYS A 192 23.71 -4.63 -10.56
C LYS A 192 23.20 -4.99 -9.17
N THR A 193 23.23 -6.29 -8.84
CA THR A 193 22.80 -6.78 -7.53
C THR A 193 23.67 -6.21 -6.42
N THR A 194 24.99 -6.11 -6.65
CA THR A 194 25.94 -5.50 -5.72
C THR A 194 25.64 -4.02 -5.49
N LEU A 195 25.31 -3.27 -6.54
CA LEU A 195 24.90 -1.87 -6.43
C LEU A 195 23.62 -1.71 -5.60
N LEU A 196 22.58 -2.49 -5.89
CA LEU A 196 21.33 -2.44 -5.13
C LEU A 196 21.51 -2.83 -3.66
N LEU A 197 22.36 -3.84 -3.37
CA LEU A 197 22.69 -4.23 -2.01
C LEU A 197 23.50 -3.17 -1.26
N ALA A 198 24.43 -2.49 -1.95
CA ALA A 198 25.19 -1.38 -1.39
C ALA A 198 24.28 -0.21 -1.03
N LEU A 199 23.36 0.16 -1.93
CA LEU A 199 22.38 1.21 -1.67
C LEU A 199 21.43 0.83 -0.53
N ALA A 200 20.97 -0.42 -0.44
CA ALA A 200 20.11 -0.88 0.64
C ALA A 200 20.82 -1.10 2.00
N GLY A 201 22.14 -0.86 2.08
CA GLY A 201 22.94 -1.14 3.28
C GLY A 201 22.98 -2.62 3.66
N LYS A 202 22.78 -3.53 2.69
CA LYS A 202 22.79 -5.00 2.88
C LYS A 202 24.00 -5.66 2.23
N LEU A 203 25.08 -4.92 2.03
CA LEU A 203 26.31 -5.45 1.44
C LEU A 203 26.94 -6.49 2.39
N GLY A 204 27.44 -7.60 1.83
CA GLY A 204 28.09 -8.63 2.62
C GLY A 204 29.36 -8.12 3.31
N LYS A 205 29.61 -8.58 4.54
CA LYS A 205 30.76 -8.14 5.36
C LYS A 205 32.13 -8.43 4.73
N ASP A 206 32.18 -9.38 3.80
CA ASP A 206 33.40 -9.78 3.08
C ASP A 206 33.78 -8.80 1.94
N LEU A 207 32.90 -7.85 1.64
CA LEU A 207 33.08 -6.84 0.60
C LEU A 207 33.56 -5.53 1.22
N LYS A 208 34.59 -4.94 0.63
CA LYS A 208 35.04 -3.59 0.98
C LYS A 208 34.25 -2.59 0.15
N CYS A 209 33.54 -1.69 0.82
CA CYS A 209 32.84 -0.57 0.21
C CYS A 209 33.61 0.72 0.49
N SER A 210 33.78 1.56 -0.52
CA SER A 210 34.31 2.92 -0.38
C SER A 210 33.51 3.88 -1.26
N GLY A 211 33.60 5.18 -0.97
CA GLY A 211 32.66 6.20 -1.47
C GLY A 211 31.57 6.51 -0.44
N SER A 212 30.59 7.31 -0.83
CA SER A 212 29.52 7.74 0.07
C SER A 212 28.14 7.45 -0.52
N VAL A 213 27.24 6.92 0.32
CA VAL A 213 25.81 6.83 0.03
C VAL A 213 25.08 7.63 1.09
N THR A 214 24.18 8.51 0.65
CA THR A 214 23.42 9.41 1.50
C THR A 214 21.93 9.32 1.21
N TYR A 215 21.12 9.40 2.26
CA TYR A 215 19.66 9.47 2.24
C TYR A 215 19.25 10.87 2.70
N ASN A 216 18.70 11.69 1.79
CA ASN A 216 18.40 13.11 2.07
C ASN A 216 19.58 13.89 2.67
N GLY A 217 20.81 13.58 2.25
CA GLY A 217 22.04 14.20 2.77
C GLY A 217 22.63 13.53 4.02
N HIS A 218 21.92 12.62 4.67
CA HIS A 218 22.43 11.85 5.82
C HIS A 218 23.19 10.61 5.37
N GLY A 219 24.37 10.38 5.94
CA GLY A 219 25.16 9.17 5.66
C GLY A 219 24.54 7.90 6.25
N MET A 220 24.98 6.73 5.75
CA MET A 220 24.52 5.41 6.23
C MET A 220 24.82 5.13 7.71
N GLU A 221 25.74 5.90 8.33
CA GLU A 221 26.08 5.80 9.76
C GLU A 221 25.02 6.46 10.65
N GLU A 222 24.38 7.52 10.15
CA GLU A 222 23.34 8.28 10.86
C GLU A 222 21.94 7.77 10.57
N PHE A 223 21.75 7.27 9.35
CA PHE A 223 20.48 6.81 8.84
C PHE A 223 20.49 5.31 8.63
N VAL A 224 19.47 4.60 9.14
CA VAL A 224 19.34 3.14 8.99
C VAL A 224 18.59 2.81 7.71
N PRO A 225 19.28 2.45 6.60
CA PRO A 225 18.63 2.29 5.29
C PRO A 225 17.62 1.16 5.29
N GLN A 226 17.81 0.14 6.13
CA GLN A 226 16.95 -1.04 6.21
C GLN A 226 15.57 -0.73 6.80
N ARG A 227 15.40 0.41 7.49
CA ARG A 227 14.09 0.88 7.96
C ARG A 227 13.28 1.59 6.89
N THR A 228 13.96 2.11 5.86
CA THR A 228 13.36 3.01 4.87
C THR A 228 13.38 2.44 3.46
N SER A 229 14.27 1.48 3.20
CA SER A 229 14.40 0.77 1.93
C SER A 229 14.16 -0.73 2.13
N ALA A 230 13.39 -1.30 1.21
CA ALA A 230 13.17 -2.73 1.11
C ALA A 230 13.96 -3.27 -0.08
N TYR A 231 14.83 -4.25 0.18
CA TYR A 231 15.50 -5.02 -0.87
C TYR A 231 14.80 -6.35 -1.06
N ILE A 232 14.31 -6.57 -2.27
CA ILE A 232 13.64 -7.81 -2.69
C ILE A 232 14.66 -8.66 -3.44
N SER A 233 14.92 -9.84 -2.92
CA SER A 233 15.97 -10.71 -3.43
C SER A 233 15.51 -11.46 -4.68
N GLN A 234 16.45 -12.02 -5.45
CA GLN A 234 16.10 -12.88 -6.59
C GLN A 234 15.46 -14.21 -6.13
N PHE A 235 15.72 -14.63 -4.89
CA PHE A 235 15.19 -15.84 -4.30
C PHE A 235 14.05 -15.52 -3.34
N ASP A 236 12.92 -16.20 -3.52
CA ASP A 236 11.74 -16.03 -2.67
C ASP A 236 11.91 -16.84 -1.37
N LEU A 237 12.19 -16.15 -0.27
CA LEU A 237 12.27 -16.75 1.06
C LEU A 237 10.91 -16.65 1.76
N HIS A 238 10.20 -17.78 1.84
CA HIS A 238 8.92 -17.89 2.54
C HIS A 238 8.89 -19.10 3.47
N LEU A 239 8.16 -18.96 4.58
CA LEU A 239 7.79 -20.08 5.43
C LEU A 239 6.68 -20.87 4.74
N GLY A 240 7.03 -22.04 4.20
CA GLY A 240 6.08 -22.87 3.43
C GLY A 240 4.91 -23.44 4.24
N GLU A 241 5.00 -23.36 5.58
CA GLU A 241 4.01 -23.84 6.54
C GLU A 241 2.92 -22.81 6.87
N MET A 242 3.04 -21.58 6.37
CA MET A 242 2.05 -20.53 6.56
C MET A 242 1.19 -20.35 5.31
N THR A 243 -0.05 -19.90 5.50
CA THR A 243 -0.90 -19.41 4.40
C THR A 243 -0.41 -18.07 3.88
N VAL A 244 -0.84 -17.68 2.67
CA VAL A 244 -0.52 -16.37 2.09
C VAL A 244 -1.00 -15.23 3.00
N ARG A 245 -2.23 -15.33 3.52
CA ARG A 245 -2.82 -14.34 4.43
C ARG A 245 -2.04 -14.22 5.72
N GLU A 246 -1.67 -15.34 6.33
CA GLU A 246 -0.89 -15.34 7.57
C GLU A 246 0.50 -14.75 7.34
N THR A 247 1.14 -15.09 6.23
CA THR A 247 2.46 -14.57 5.85
C THR A 247 2.42 -13.05 5.72
N LEU A 248 1.46 -12.51 4.96
CA LEU A 248 1.32 -11.05 4.78
C LEU A 248 0.90 -10.35 6.08
N SER A 249 0.02 -10.97 6.88
CA SER A 249 -0.38 -10.42 8.19
C SER A 249 0.77 -10.43 9.20
N PHE A 250 1.65 -11.43 9.14
CA PHE A 250 2.87 -11.48 9.93
C PHE A 250 3.83 -10.36 9.51
N SER A 251 4.11 -10.22 8.21
CA SER A 251 4.96 -9.14 7.69
C SER A 251 4.41 -7.75 8.07
N ALA A 252 3.11 -7.53 7.91
CA ALA A 252 2.46 -6.27 8.27
C ALA A 252 2.61 -5.94 9.76
N ARG A 253 2.46 -6.94 10.64
CA ARG A 253 2.67 -6.77 12.09
C ARG A 253 4.12 -6.47 12.45
N CYS A 254 5.08 -7.12 11.79
CA CYS A 254 6.51 -6.84 12.00
C CYS A 254 6.93 -5.45 11.50
N GLN A 255 6.33 -4.96 10.41
CA GLN A 255 6.55 -3.60 9.91
C GLN A 255 5.90 -2.54 10.81
N GLY A 256 4.82 -2.91 11.50
CA GLY A 256 4.04 -2.00 12.35
C GLY A 256 3.33 -0.91 11.54
N VAL A 257 2.77 0.07 12.25
CA VAL A 257 2.07 1.20 11.62
C VAL A 257 3.01 2.37 11.33
N GLY A 258 4.21 2.38 11.93
CA GLY A 258 5.23 3.41 11.73
C GLY A 258 4.69 4.82 12.03
N PRO A 259 5.09 5.86 11.28
CA PRO A 259 4.65 7.23 11.51
C PRO A 259 3.18 7.48 11.08
N ARG A 260 2.46 6.47 10.57
CA ARG A 260 1.10 6.66 10.03
C ARG A 260 0.11 7.18 11.07
N CYS A 261 0.23 6.76 12.33
CA CYS A 261 -0.57 7.30 13.44
C CYS A 261 -0.38 8.81 13.60
N GLU A 262 0.87 9.25 13.66
CA GLU A 262 1.23 10.67 13.87
C GLU A 262 0.80 11.51 12.67
N MET A 263 1.05 11.02 11.45
CA MET A 263 0.61 11.67 10.22
C MET A 263 -0.91 11.79 10.14
N LEU A 264 -1.64 10.75 10.56
CA LEU A 264 -3.10 10.77 10.58
C LEU A 264 -3.65 11.72 11.66
N ALA A 265 -3.00 11.80 12.82
CA ALA A 265 -3.35 12.75 13.86
C ALA A 265 -3.18 14.19 13.37
N GLU A 266 -2.07 14.49 12.69
CA GLU A 266 -1.80 15.80 12.11
C GLU A 266 -2.77 16.13 10.96
N LEU A 267 -3.07 15.14 10.11
CA LEU A 267 -4.08 15.28 9.05
C LEU A 267 -5.46 15.60 9.66
N SER A 268 -5.90 14.86 10.67
CA SER A 268 -7.19 15.09 11.32
C SER A 268 -7.26 16.45 12.04
N ARG A 269 -6.13 16.95 12.55
CA ARG A 269 -6.02 18.29 13.15
C ARG A 269 -6.25 19.38 12.09
N ARG A 270 -5.54 19.31 10.95
CA ARG A 270 -5.66 20.30 9.87
C ARG A 270 -7.03 20.27 9.19
N GLU A 271 -7.63 19.09 9.01
CA GLU A 271 -8.99 18.96 8.49
C GLU A 271 -10.01 19.68 9.37
N LYS A 272 -9.85 19.61 10.70
CA LYS A 272 -10.70 20.32 11.66
C LYS A 272 -10.55 21.84 11.54
N GLU A 273 -9.31 22.32 11.41
CA GLU A 273 -9.01 23.76 11.27
C GLU A 273 -9.56 24.33 9.97
N ALA A 274 -9.52 23.54 8.89
CA ALA A 274 -10.08 23.91 7.59
C ALA A 274 -11.59 23.62 7.46
N ASN A 275 -12.22 23.02 8.47
CA ASN A 275 -13.63 22.57 8.46
C ASN A 275 -13.97 21.67 7.25
N ILE A 276 -13.06 20.75 6.90
CA ILE A 276 -13.18 19.83 5.77
C ILE A 276 -13.66 18.47 6.28
N LYS A 277 -14.79 17.99 5.75
CA LYS A 277 -15.28 16.62 5.97
C LYS A 277 -14.60 15.65 4.99
N PRO A 278 -13.89 14.60 5.45
CA PRO A 278 -13.33 13.59 4.56
C PRO A 278 -14.39 12.63 4.03
N ASP A 279 -14.08 11.93 2.93
CA ASP A 279 -14.88 10.80 2.44
C ASP A 279 -14.91 9.70 3.53
N PRO A 280 -16.10 9.24 4.00
CA PRO A 280 -16.22 8.31 5.12
C PRO A 280 -15.45 7.00 4.91
N ASP A 281 -15.41 6.49 3.68
CA ASP A 281 -14.81 5.20 3.38
C ASP A 281 -13.28 5.30 3.39
N ILE A 282 -12.76 6.39 2.81
CA ILE A 282 -11.33 6.72 2.83
C ILE A 282 -10.87 6.99 4.27
N ASP A 283 -11.72 7.61 5.08
CA ASP A 283 -11.44 7.89 6.48
C ASP A 283 -11.33 6.65 7.34
N ILE A 284 -12.29 5.74 7.24
CA ILE A 284 -12.20 4.46 7.93
C ILE A 284 -10.98 3.68 7.46
N TYR A 285 -10.69 3.64 6.15
CA TYR A 285 -9.52 2.93 5.64
C TYR A 285 -8.21 3.50 6.23
N MET A 286 -7.99 4.81 6.18
CA MET A 286 -6.75 5.41 6.68
C MET A 286 -6.59 5.25 8.19
N LYS A 287 -7.67 5.38 8.95
CA LYS A 287 -7.68 5.10 10.39
C LYS A 287 -7.39 3.63 10.68
N ALA A 288 -8.05 2.70 9.99
CA ALA A 288 -7.82 1.26 10.17
C ALA A 288 -6.41 0.82 9.77
N ALA A 289 -5.79 1.48 8.78
CA ALA A 289 -4.42 1.23 8.37
C ALA A 289 -3.37 1.82 9.33
N ALA A 290 -3.75 2.84 10.11
CA ALA A 290 -2.88 3.50 11.08
C ALA A 290 -2.97 2.88 12.47
N LEU A 291 -4.09 2.27 12.87
CA LEU A 291 -4.25 1.73 14.23
C LEU A 291 -3.50 0.40 14.43
N GLU A 292 -2.79 0.29 15.56
CA GLU A 292 -2.10 -0.93 15.99
C GLU A 292 -3.07 -1.92 16.68
N GLY A 293 -2.75 -3.21 16.65
CA GLY A 293 -3.44 -4.22 17.48
C GLY A 293 -4.55 -5.03 16.78
N GLN A 294 -4.82 -4.80 15.48
CA GLN A 294 -5.71 -5.67 14.73
C GLN A 294 -5.01 -6.98 14.31
N GLU A 295 -5.64 -8.14 14.54
CA GLU A 295 -5.11 -9.45 14.13
C GLU A 295 -4.88 -9.54 12.61
N THR A 296 -5.81 -8.96 11.85
CA THR A 296 -5.72 -8.82 10.39
C THR A 296 -5.88 -7.35 10.00
N SER A 297 -4.81 -6.77 9.49
CA SER A 297 -4.82 -5.38 9.01
C SER A 297 -5.67 -5.26 7.73
N VAL A 298 -6.44 -4.17 7.62
CA VAL A 298 -7.12 -3.79 6.37
C VAL A 298 -6.12 -3.67 5.21
N THR A 299 -4.87 -3.25 5.51
CA THR A 299 -3.78 -3.19 4.54
C THR A 299 -3.46 -4.57 3.95
N THR A 300 -3.52 -5.63 4.74
CA THR A 300 -3.27 -7.00 4.24
C THR A 300 -4.32 -7.41 3.21
N TYR A 301 -5.60 -7.12 3.46
CA TYR A 301 -6.67 -7.42 2.51
C TYR A 301 -6.55 -6.58 1.23
N TYR A 302 -6.21 -5.30 1.37
CA TYR A 302 -5.93 -4.44 0.23
C TYR A 302 -4.77 -5.00 -0.62
N ILE A 303 -3.66 -5.43 0.02
CA ILE A 303 -2.52 -6.04 -0.67
C ILE A 303 -2.92 -7.34 -1.40
N LEU A 304 -3.67 -8.23 -0.74
CA LEU A 304 -4.17 -9.46 -1.35
C LEU A 304 -5.01 -9.17 -2.60
N LYS A 305 -5.84 -8.12 -2.55
CA LYS A 305 -6.72 -7.73 -3.66
C LYS A 305 -5.94 -7.15 -4.84
N ILE A 306 -5.02 -6.20 -4.59
CA ILE A 306 -4.24 -5.58 -5.67
C ILE A 306 -3.25 -6.55 -6.33
N THR A 307 -2.82 -7.59 -5.60
CA THR A 307 -1.90 -8.61 -6.13
C THR A 307 -2.62 -9.78 -6.79
N GLY A 308 -3.96 -9.82 -6.74
CA GLY A 308 -4.73 -10.97 -7.25
C GLY A 308 -4.49 -12.26 -6.46
N LEU A 309 -4.09 -12.15 -5.20
CA LEU A 309 -3.85 -13.29 -4.30
C LEU A 309 -5.05 -13.58 -3.39
N ASP A 310 -6.16 -12.88 -3.57
CA ASP A 310 -7.40 -13.05 -2.83
C ASP A 310 -7.95 -14.48 -2.88
N ILE A 311 -7.92 -15.11 -4.06
CA ILE A 311 -8.39 -16.50 -4.27
C ILE A 311 -7.51 -17.52 -3.52
N CYS A 312 -6.22 -17.22 -3.37
CA CYS A 312 -5.25 -18.12 -2.72
C CYS A 312 -4.84 -17.67 -1.31
N ALA A 313 -5.56 -16.72 -0.73
CA ALA A 313 -5.22 -16.11 0.54
C ALA A 313 -5.08 -17.14 1.68
N ASP A 314 -5.98 -18.13 1.73
CA ASP A 314 -6.02 -19.18 2.75
C ASP A 314 -5.34 -20.48 2.29
N THR A 315 -4.59 -20.42 1.18
CA THR A 315 -3.78 -21.55 0.69
C THR A 315 -2.37 -21.46 1.27
N MET A 316 -1.80 -22.61 1.61
CA MET A 316 -0.42 -22.74 2.06
C MET A 316 0.55 -22.23 0.99
N VAL A 317 1.54 -21.43 1.39
CA VAL A 317 2.57 -20.94 0.45
C VAL A 317 3.36 -22.11 -0.13
N GLY A 318 3.64 -23.13 0.69
CA GLY A 318 4.38 -24.32 0.28
C GLY A 318 5.87 -24.08 0.09
N ASN A 319 6.61 -25.18 -0.06
CA ASN A 319 8.05 -25.21 -0.28
C ASN A 319 8.41 -26.33 -1.27
N GLN A 320 9.67 -26.73 -1.35
CA GLN A 320 10.09 -27.81 -2.27
C GLN A 320 9.47 -29.18 -1.93
N MET A 321 9.08 -29.38 -0.66
CA MET A 321 8.54 -30.64 -0.15
C MET A 321 7.01 -30.60 0.02
N ILE A 322 6.45 -29.41 0.25
CA ILE A 322 5.03 -29.17 0.53
C ILE A 322 4.44 -28.41 -0.66
N ARG A 323 3.43 -29.00 -1.30
CA ARG A 323 2.68 -28.33 -2.38
C ARG A 323 1.98 -27.09 -1.84
N GLY A 324 2.10 -25.98 -2.56
CA GLY A 324 1.42 -24.72 -2.25
C GLY A 324 1.03 -23.95 -3.49
N ILE A 325 1.12 -22.62 -3.41
CA ILE A 325 0.78 -21.69 -4.50
C ILE A 325 1.76 -21.80 -5.68
N SER A 326 1.35 -21.28 -6.84
CA SER A 326 2.19 -21.26 -8.04
C SER A 326 3.43 -20.36 -7.86
N GLY A 327 4.50 -20.60 -8.64
CA GLY A 327 5.71 -19.78 -8.58
C GLY A 327 5.47 -18.30 -8.87
N GLY A 328 4.55 -17.97 -9.80
CA GLY A 328 4.15 -16.59 -10.07
C GLY A 328 3.46 -15.93 -8.87
N GLN A 329 2.54 -16.65 -8.21
CA GLN A 329 1.86 -16.19 -7.00
C GLN A 329 2.84 -16.07 -5.82
N LYS A 330 3.81 -16.98 -5.71
CA LYS A 330 4.87 -16.92 -4.70
C LYS A 330 5.75 -15.69 -4.88
N LYS A 331 6.08 -15.35 -6.12
CA LYS A 331 6.80 -14.11 -6.42
C LYS A 331 5.95 -12.88 -6.07
N ALA A 332 4.66 -12.90 -6.43
CA ALA A 332 3.72 -11.83 -6.11
C ALA A 332 3.60 -11.58 -4.59
N SER A 333 3.59 -12.64 -3.77
CA SER A 333 3.57 -12.52 -2.31
C SER A 333 4.91 -12.08 -1.71
N HIS A 334 6.03 -12.29 -2.42
CA HIS A 334 7.36 -11.85 -1.99
C HIS A 334 7.57 -10.32 -2.11
N TYR A 335 6.83 -9.64 -2.98
CA TYR A 335 7.11 -8.24 -3.30
C TYR A 335 6.85 -7.24 -2.16
N ARG A 336 6.34 -7.63 -0.98
CA ARG A 336 6.02 -6.67 0.11
C ARG A 336 6.18 -7.16 1.54
#